data_AF-A0AAD6ZWA0-F1
#
_entry.id   AF-A0AAD6ZWA0-F1
#
_cell.length_a   1.000
_cell.length_b   1.000
_cell.length_c   1.000
_cell.angle_alpha   90.00
_cell.angle_beta   90.00
_cell.angle_gamma   90.00
#
_symmetry.space_group_name_H-M   'P 1'
#
loop_
_entity.id
_entity.type
_entity.pdbx_description
1 polymer ?
#
loop_
_entity_poly.entity_id
_entity_poly.type
_entity_poly.pdbx_seq_one_letter_code
_entity_poly.pdbx_strand_id
1 'polypeptide(L)'
;MNDRSQSKEETDDREEEYVYVNPPAATETFYAISAALYLSRPTIGPGGQVPRTVFDDWLWGITELYAELNRDRELQSEVEQTFTELAESLEEHKKAEQDRDAELARHRQEILDQQSEIERMSSQLAKSLSGVEKAEQERDIMEMARNSEQMRRVKLEERFRARQAEVVVLQEDLKQARERCSELEAELQRSKANDQARKDEEIASRNAAREEGRDDMLTEMIQLLNSKRENDRRAKQAEKDRVEKDRAEKMRKAERELGEELERSRCRKRDEKYRNARIWTDALAFDRFETILLVEEFTKIKFCDSKPLTFEALPWPVLARPGTYAAIHITADHVRAFFRTPVATLATSATLPTPAEYRKHLVKQGLLAFHGDKMVSRISTVEDEALRQQILEAANIVTQTLNEVMQRA
;
A
#
# COMPACT_ATOMS: atom_id res chain seq x y z
N MET A 1 7.27 8.80 26.05
CA MET A 1 6.58 7.88 26.99
C MET A 1 5.76 6.93 26.12
N ASN A 2 6.40 5.87 25.63
CA ASN A 2 5.76 4.89 24.75
C ASN A 2 5.50 3.63 25.55
N ASP A 3 4.22 3.33 25.70
CA ASP A 3 3.69 2.14 26.34
C ASP A 3 3.92 0.95 25.39
N ARG A 4 4.87 0.09 25.76
CA ARG A 4 5.32 -1.06 24.95
C ARG A 4 4.56 -2.28 25.47
N SER A 5 3.32 -2.43 25.03
CA SER A 5 2.51 -3.62 25.32
C SER A 5 3.14 -4.84 24.64
N GLN A 6 3.82 -5.66 25.44
CA GLN A 6 4.32 -6.98 25.06
C GLN A 6 3.11 -7.93 25.00
N SER A 7 2.65 -8.24 23.79
CA SER A 7 1.78 -9.39 23.55
C SER A 7 2.64 -10.65 23.69
N LYS A 8 2.47 -11.36 24.80
CA LYS A 8 2.96 -12.73 24.95
C LYS A 8 2.15 -13.62 24.03
N GLU A 9 2.81 -14.16 23.03
CA GLU A 9 2.31 -15.20 22.15
C GLU A 9 2.36 -16.50 22.97
N GLU A 10 1.20 -16.95 23.42
CA GLU A 10 1.00 -18.19 24.17
C GLU A 10 0.99 -19.33 23.15
N THR A 11 2.14 -19.99 22.96
CA THR A 11 2.24 -21.22 22.17
C THR A 11 1.61 -22.35 22.97
N ASP A 12 0.42 -22.78 22.54
CA ASP A 12 -0.31 -23.94 23.07
C ASP A 12 0.44 -25.22 22.65
N ASP A 13 1.44 -25.60 23.44
CA ASP A 13 2.15 -26.88 23.35
C ASP A 13 1.20 -28.01 23.78
N ARG A 14 0.26 -28.37 22.91
CA ARG A 14 -0.48 -29.63 23.03
C ARG A 14 0.42 -30.76 22.55
N GLU A 15 1.13 -31.36 23.50
CA GLU A 15 1.76 -32.67 23.32
C GLU A 15 0.67 -33.68 22.93
N GLU A 16 0.55 -33.99 21.64
CA GLU A 16 -0.24 -35.13 21.17
C GLU A 16 0.41 -36.40 21.70
N GLU A 17 -0.20 -37.00 22.72
CA GLU A 17 0.21 -38.28 23.30
C GLU A 17 -0.05 -39.40 22.27
N TYR A 18 0.94 -39.65 21.41
CA TYR A 18 0.92 -40.79 20.49
C TYR A 18 0.97 -42.09 21.29
N VAL A 19 -0.19 -42.72 21.48
CA VAL A 19 -0.30 -44.06 22.08
C VAL A 19 0.39 -45.06 21.15
N TYR A 20 1.63 -45.40 21.48
CA TYR A 20 2.41 -46.42 20.78
C TYR A 20 1.79 -47.80 21.06
N VAL A 21 0.92 -48.26 20.16
CA VAL A 21 0.39 -49.62 20.19
C VAL A 21 1.52 -50.56 19.79
N ASN A 22 2.17 -51.17 20.77
CA ASN A 22 3.24 -52.13 20.55
C ASN A 22 2.65 -53.36 19.83
N PRO A 23 3.01 -53.65 18.56
CA PRO A 23 2.54 -54.86 17.91
C PRO A 23 3.07 -56.08 18.68
N PRO A 24 2.28 -57.16 18.84
CA PRO A 24 2.74 -58.38 19.49
C PRO A 24 4.00 -58.89 18.79
N ALA A 25 5.01 -59.27 19.57
CA ALA A 25 6.31 -59.65 19.04
C ALA A 25 6.14 -60.77 18.00
N ALA A 26 6.71 -60.58 16.80
CA ALA A 26 6.56 -61.50 15.66
C ALA A 26 6.87 -62.98 15.98
N THR A 27 7.64 -63.23 17.03
CA THR A 27 7.89 -64.55 17.59
C THR A 27 6.64 -65.25 18.10
N GLU A 28 5.71 -64.54 18.76
CA GLU A 28 4.48 -65.13 19.32
C GLU A 28 3.54 -65.60 18.21
N THR A 29 3.42 -64.83 17.14
CA THR A 29 2.61 -65.17 15.95
C THR A 29 3.19 -66.38 15.23
N PHE A 30 4.53 -66.47 15.10
CA PHE A 30 5.19 -67.61 14.47
C PHE A 30 5.00 -68.91 15.26
N TYR A 31 5.12 -68.87 16.59
CA TYR A 31 4.87 -70.04 17.44
C TYR A 31 3.39 -70.47 17.41
N ALA A 32 2.46 -69.51 17.39
CA ALA A 32 1.03 -69.80 17.29
C ALA A 32 0.66 -70.47 15.95
N ILE A 33 1.20 -69.96 14.83
CA ILE A 33 0.99 -70.55 13.50
C ILE A 33 1.65 -71.93 13.42
N SER A 34 2.90 -72.08 13.90
CA SER A 34 3.61 -73.37 13.91
C SER A 34 2.88 -74.42 14.76
N ALA A 35 2.36 -74.03 15.92
CA ALA A 35 1.56 -74.89 16.78
C ALA A 35 0.22 -75.27 16.12
N ALA A 36 -0.47 -74.31 15.50
CA ALA A 36 -1.71 -74.56 14.77
C ALA A 36 -1.49 -75.53 13.60
N LEU A 37 -0.42 -75.36 12.83
CA LEU A 37 -0.05 -76.27 11.74
C LEU A 37 0.31 -77.67 12.24
N TYR A 38 1.01 -77.78 13.36
CA TYR A 38 1.35 -79.07 13.98
C TYR A 38 0.11 -79.80 14.51
N LEU A 39 -0.85 -79.06 15.08
CA LEU A 39 -2.14 -79.59 15.56
C LEU A 39 -3.11 -79.94 14.44
N SER A 40 -3.00 -79.30 13.28
CA SER A 40 -3.83 -79.56 12.09
C SER A 40 -3.36 -80.76 11.26
N ARG A 41 -2.32 -81.46 11.72
CA ARG A 41 -1.78 -82.64 11.02
C ARG A 41 -2.86 -83.73 10.97
N PRO A 42 -3.26 -84.22 9.78
CA PRO A 42 -4.30 -85.24 9.67
C PRO A 42 -3.90 -86.49 10.47
N THR A 43 -4.73 -86.86 11.44
CA THR A 43 -4.46 -87.99 12.33
C THR A 43 -4.70 -89.32 11.60
N ILE A 44 -3.72 -90.22 11.70
CA ILE A 44 -3.81 -91.56 11.11
C ILE A 44 -4.75 -92.38 11.99
N GLY A 45 -5.92 -92.76 11.46
CA GLY A 45 -6.81 -93.71 12.15
C GLY A 45 -6.14 -95.08 12.36
N PRO A 46 -6.60 -95.89 13.32
CA PRO A 46 -6.07 -97.23 13.58
C PRO A 46 -6.46 -98.16 12.41
N GLY A 47 -5.66 -98.14 11.33
CA GLY A 47 -5.97 -98.84 10.07
C GLY A 47 -5.10 -98.46 8.86
N GLY A 48 -4.32 -97.37 8.94
CA GLY A 48 -3.21 -97.12 8.02
C GLY A 48 -3.53 -96.28 6.77
N GLN A 49 -2.61 -95.35 6.51
CA GLN A 49 -2.46 -94.46 5.35
C GLN A 49 -3.49 -93.32 5.23
N VAL A 50 -3.01 -92.09 5.50
CA VAL A 50 -3.68 -90.86 5.06
C VAL A 50 -3.68 -90.87 3.53
N PRO A 51 -4.80 -90.58 2.86
CA PRO A 51 -4.82 -90.43 1.41
C PRO A 51 -3.77 -89.41 0.99
N ARG A 52 -2.87 -89.79 0.07
CA ARG A 52 -1.74 -88.96 -0.36
C ARG A 52 -2.16 -87.55 -0.77
N THR A 53 -3.35 -87.41 -1.38
CA THR A 53 -3.94 -86.14 -1.78
C THR A 53 -4.17 -85.17 -0.62
N VAL A 54 -4.60 -85.65 0.55
CA VAL A 54 -4.86 -84.80 1.73
C VAL A 54 -3.55 -84.29 2.33
N PHE A 55 -2.50 -85.10 2.28
CA PHE A 55 -1.17 -84.70 2.74
C PHE A 55 -0.50 -83.71 1.78
N ASP A 56 -0.65 -83.92 0.47
CA ASP A 56 -0.13 -83.02 -0.56
C ASP A 56 -0.86 -81.66 -0.53
N ASP A 57 -2.18 -81.63 -0.34
CA ASP A 57 -2.95 -80.38 -0.16
C ASP A 57 -2.55 -79.63 1.12
N TRP A 58 -2.32 -80.35 2.23
CA TRP A 58 -1.84 -79.76 3.49
C TRP A 58 -0.43 -79.18 3.35
N LEU A 59 0.48 -79.89 2.67
CA LEU A 59 1.82 -79.37 2.37
C LEU A 59 1.77 -78.14 1.46
N TRP A 60 0.91 -78.14 0.44
CA TRP A 60 0.71 -76.99 -0.43
C TRP A 60 0.25 -75.76 0.35
N GLY A 61 -0.76 -75.92 1.22
CA GLY A 61 -1.23 -74.84 2.09
C GLY A 61 -0.15 -74.27 3.01
N ILE A 62 0.75 -75.12 3.54
CA ILE A 62 1.90 -74.66 4.33
C ILE A 62 2.88 -73.86 3.47
N THR A 63 3.18 -74.33 2.25
CA THR A 63 4.10 -73.62 1.35
C THR A 63 3.54 -72.26 0.91
N GLU A 64 2.23 -72.17 0.71
CA GLU A 64 1.54 -70.92 0.38
C GLU A 64 1.57 -69.94 1.55
N LEU A 65 1.24 -70.40 2.77
CA LEU A 65 1.36 -69.58 3.99
C LEU A 65 2.78 -69.11 4.25
N TYR A 66 3.80 -69.95 4.01
CA TYR A 66 5.19 -69.55 4.15
C TYR A 66 5.61 -68.50 3.10
N ALA A 67 5.11 -68.63 1.87
CA ALA A 67 5.33 -67.63 0.83
C ALA A 67 4.65 -66.29 1.17
N GLU A 68 3.43 -66.31 1.72
CA GLU A 68 2.76 -65.11 2.22
C GLU A 68 3.53 -64.47 3.39
N LEU A 69 3.97 -65.25 4.38
CA LEU A 69 4.75 -64.73 5.50
C LEU A 69 6.07 -64.08 5.05
N ASN A 70 6.75 -64.64 4.04
CA ASN A 70 7.95 -64.03 3.49
C ASN A 70 7.65 -62.72 2.74
N ARG A 71 6.54 -62.65 1.99
CA ARG A 71 6.09 -61.39 1.36
C ARG A 71 5.78 -60.33 2.41
N ASP A 72 5.09 -60.70 3.48
CA ASP A 72 4.77 -59.77 4.58
C ASP A 72 6.05 -59.25 5.26
N ARG A 73 7.07 -60.11 5.40
CA ARG A 73 8.36 -59.71 5.96
C ARG A 73 9.13 -58.77 5.03
N GLU A 74 9.09 -59.02 3.72
CA GLU A 74 9.67 -58.11 2.71
C GLU A 74 8.97 -56.75 2.75
N LEU A 75 7.63 -56.73 2.78
CA LEU A 75 6.84 -55.50 2.91
C LEU A 75 7.13 -54.76 4.22
N GLN A 76 7.28 -55.47 5.35
CA GLN A 76 7.68 -54.84 6.62
C GLN A 76 9.07 -54.21 6.52
N SER A 77 10.03 -54.88 5.88
CA SER A 77 11.37 -54.32 5.67
C SER A 77 11.34 -53.08 4.76
N GLU A 78 10.52 -53.08 3.70
CA GLU A 78 10.32 -51.91 2.84
C GLU A 78 9.69 -50.76 3.62
N VAL A 79 8.68 -51.03 4.44
CA VAL A 79 8.03 -50.04 5.29
C VAL A 79 9.04 -49.43 6.29
N GLU A 80 9.81 -50.25 7.00
CA GLU A 80 10.86 -49.77 7.92
C GLU A 80 11.92 -48.92 7.21
N GLN A 81 12.32 -49.32 6.00
CA GLN A 81 13.24 -48.53 5.17
C GLN A 81 12.62 -47.17 4.83
N THR A 82 11.37 -47.12 4.35
CA THR A 82 10.71 -45.86 4.01
C THR A 82 10.50 -44.95 5.23
N PHE A 83 10.25 -45.51 6.42
CA PHE A 83 10.19 -44.74 7.66
C PHE A 83 11.55 -44.14 8.04
N THR A 84 12.63 -44.89 7.82
CA THR A 84 14.00 -44.40 8.06
C THR A 84 14.36 -43.27 7.10
N GLU A 85 14.08 -43.44 5.80
CA GLU A 85 14.29 -42.40 4.79
C GLU A 85 13.45 -41.13 5.07
N LEU A 86 12.21 -41.30 5.52
CA LEU A 86 11.35 -40.18 5.90
C LEU A 86 11.87 -39.46 7.15
N ALA A 87 12.39 -40.20 8.14
CA ALA A 87 12.98 -39.62 9.35
C ALA A 87 14.25 -38.82 9.04
N GLU A 88 15.12 -39.35 8.17
CA GLU A 88 16.31 -38.63 7.68
C GLU A 88 15.91 -37.36 6.91
N SER A 89 14.94 -37.45 6.00
CA SER A 89 14.43 -36.29 5.25
C SER A 89 13.82 -35.23 6.16
N LEU A 90 13.12 -35.62 7.23
CA LEU A 90 12.55 -34.71 8.20
C LEU A 90 13.64 -33.96 8.98
N GLU A 91 14.71 -34.66 9.36
CA GLU A 91 15.85 -34.04 10.08
C GLU A 91 16.63 -33.08 9.18
N GLU A 92 16.82 -33.43 7.90
CA GLU A 92 17.40 -32.51 6.90
C GLU A 92 16.54 -31.26 6.72
N HIS A 93 15.21 -31.41 6.66
CA HIS A 93 14.29 -30.26 6.56
C HIS A 93 14.37 -29.37 7.79
N LYS A 94 14.39 -29.94 9.01
CA LYS A 94 14.55 -29.18 10.26
C LYS A 94 15.86 -28.40 10.27
N LYS A 95 16.96 -29.01 9.85
CA LYS A 95 18.25 -28.34 9.75
C LYS A 95 18.23 -27.20 8.74
N ALA A 96 17.63 -27.41 7.56
CA ALA A 96 17.48 -26.37 6.55
C ALA A 96 16.61 -25.19 7.05
N GLU A 97 15.58 -25.48 7.83
CA GLU A 97 14.74 -24.45 8.46
C GLU A 97 15.52 -23.64 9.50
N GLN A 98 16.31 -24.29 10.36
CA GLN A 98 17.20 -23.62 11.31
C GLN A 98 18.25 -22.73 10.61
N ASP A 99 18.85 -23.21 9.51
CA ASP A 99 19.82 -22.44 8.73
C ASP A 99 19.16 -21.19 8.11
N ARG A 100 17.93 -21.33 7.58
CA ARG A 100 17.15 -20.22 7.03
C ARG A 100 16.80 -19.19 8.11
N ASP A 101 16.40 -19.64 9.30
CA ASP A 101 16.08 -18.74 10.41
C ASP A 101 17.33 -18.00 10.92
N ALA A 102 18.48 -18.67 10.94
CA ALA A 102 19.76 -18.04 11.24
C ALA A 102 20.16 -16.99 10.19
N GLU A 103 19.90 -17.23 8.91
CA GLU A 103 20.13 -16.27 7.83
C GLU A 103 19.19 -15.06 7.93
N LEU A 104 17.90 -15.29 8.19
CA LEU A 104 16.93 -14.22 8.43
C LEU A 104 17.31 -13.36 9.64
N ALA A 105 17.84 -13.97 10.71
CA ALA A 105 18.35 -13.22 11.86
C ALA A 105 19.54 -12.32 11.50
N ARG A 106 20.46 -12.78 10.63
CA ARG A 106 21.58 -11.96 10.14
C ARG A 106 21.09 -10.77 9.32
N HIS A 107 20.16 -10.98 8.39
CA HIS A 107 19.60 -9.89 7.60
C HIS A 107 18.85 -8.87 8.45
N ARG A 108 18.10 -9.32 9.47
CA ARG A 108 17.47 -8.40 10.42
C ARG A 108 18.49 -7.53 11.14
N GLN A 109 19.62 -8.10 11.56
CA GLN A 109 20.69 -7.34 12.20
C GLN A 109 21.33 -6.34 11.23
N GLU A 110 21.62 -6.76 9.99
CA GLU A 110 22.18 -5.90 8.96
C GLU A 110 21.26 -4.69 8.65
N ILE A 111 19.95 -4.91 8.58
CA ILE A 111 18.96 -3.83 8.39
C ILE A 111 19.01 -2.85 9.58
N LEU A 112 19.11 -3.33 10.81
CA LEU A 112 19.20 -2.46 12.00
C LEU A 112 20.50 -1.63 11.97
N ASP A 113 21.62 -2.24 11.58
CA ASP A 113 22.90 -1.55 11.46
C ASP A 113 22.82 -0.46 10.37
N GLN A 114 22.24 -0.78 9.20
CA GLN A 114 21.99 0.20 8.13
C GLN A 114 21.08 1.34 8.57
N GLN A 115 20.02 1.06 9.32
CA GLN A 115 19.13 2.08 9.89
C GLN A 115 19.89 3.02 10.83
N SER A 116 20.75 2.47 11.70
CA SER A 116 21.57 3.28 12.60
C SER A 116 22.56 4.17 11.84
N GLU A 117 23.10 3.69 10.71
CA GLU A 117 23.99 4.48 9.85
C GLU A 117 23.23 5.61 9.13
N ILE A 118 22.03 5.33 8.62
CA ILE A 118 21.16 6.34 8.01
C ILE A 118 20.80 7.44 9.03
N GLU A 119 20.46 7.07 10.27
CA GLU A 119 20.20 8.04 11.34
C GLU A 119 21.42 8.90 11.67
N ARG A 120 22.61 8.29 11.70
CA ARG A 120 23.88 8.99 11.89
C ARG A 120 24.15 9.99 10.77
N MET A 121 23.99 9.56 9.51
CA MET A 121 24.18 10.43 8.34
C MET A 121 23.14 11.56 8.30
N SER A 122 21.87 11.26 8.60
CA SER A 122 20.80 12.25 8.67
C SER A 122 21.07 13.29 9.75
N SER A 123 21.58 12.87 10.91
CA SER A 123 22.00 13.78 11.98
C SER A 123 23.19 14.65 11.58
N GLN A 124 24.13 14.13 10.79
CA GLN A 124 25.25 14.91 10.24
C GLN A 124 24.76 15.94 9.21
N LEU A 125 23.88 15.54 8.29
CA LEU A 125 23.28 16.45 7.31
C LEU A 125 22.47 17.56 7.97
N ALA A 126 21.65 17.24 8.98
CA ALA A 126 20.89 18.24 9.73
C ALA A 126 21.82 19.28 10.39
N LYS A 127 22.95 18.84 10.97
CA LYS A 127 23.96 19.75 11.53
C LYS A 127 24.57 20.64 10.44
N SER A 128 24.97 20.08 9.31
CA SER A 128 25.52 20.85 8.18
C SER A 128 24.51 21.86 7.62
N LEU A 129 23.25 21.48 7.44
CA LEU A 129 22.19 22.37 6.97
C LEU A 129 21.95 23.54 7.94
N SER A 130 21.87 23.27 9.25
CA SER A 130 21.73 24.34 10.25
C SER A 130 22.93 25.29 10.27
N GLY A 131 24.13 24.80 9.91
CA GLY A 131 25.32 25.64 9.74
C GLY A 131 25.22 26.55 8.52
N VAL A 132 24.72 26.02 7.39
CA VAL A 132 24.51 26.80 6.16
C VAL A 132 23.43 27.86 6.37
N GLU A 133 22.29 27.51 7.00
CA GLU A 133 21.21 28.46 7.31
C GLU A 133 21.70 29.60 8.20
N LYS A 134 22.51 29.31 9.23
CA LYS A 134 23.11 30.36 10.07
C LYS A 134 24.05 31.26 9.28
N ALA A 135 24.90 30.69 8.43
CA ALA A 135 25.82 31.47 7.60
C ALA A 135 25.08 32.34 6.57
N GLU A 136 23.96 31.87 6.04
CA GLU A 136 23.08 32.64 5.14
C GLU A 136 22.39 33.78 5.89
N GLN A 137 21.82 33.51 7.07
CA GLN A 137 21.26 34.56 7.95
C GLN A 137 22.29 35.62 8.32
N GLU A 138 23.51 35.23 8.63
CA GLU A 138 24.61 36.17 8.91
C GLU A 138 24.98 37.01 7.68
N ARG A 139 24.99 36.41 6.48
CA ARG A 139 25.20 37.15 5.21
C ARG A 139 24.10 38.17 4.97
N ASP A 140 22.84 37.81 5.15
CA ASP A 140 21.71 38.71 4.96
C ASP A 140 21.77 39.90 5.93
N ILE A 141 22.11 39.64 7.20
CA ILE A 141 22.29 40.70 8.21
C ILE A 141 23.44 41.63 7.80
N MET A 142 24.57 41.09 7.33
CA MET A 142 25.71 41.87 6.86
C MET A 142 25.36 42.70 5.61
N GLU A 143 24.61 42.13 4.67
CA GLU A 143 24.15 42.85 3.47
C GLU A 143 23.18 43.97 3.83
N MET A 144 22.24 43.71 4.74
CA MET A 144 21.29 44.72 5.23
C MET A 144 22.01 45.87 5.96
N ALA A 145 23.05 45.56 6.74
CA ALA A 145 23.90 46.57 7.38
C ALA A 145 24.66 47.42 6.35
N ARG A 146 25.26 46.78 5.34
CA ARG A 146 25.97 47.47 4.25
C ARG A 146 25.04 48.39 3.46
N ASN A 147 23.84 47.92 3.13
CA ASN A 147 22.82 48.70 2.43
C ASN A 147 22.31 49.88 3.30
N SER A 148 22.15 49.67 4.60
CA SER A 148 21.77 50.73 5.55
C SER A 148 22.83 51.83 5.62
N GLU A 149 24.11 51.45 5.65
CA GLU A 149 25.22 52.40 5.67
C GLU A 149 25.35 53.17 4.35
N GLN A 150 25.17 52.50 3.21
CA GLN A 150 25.14 53.15 1.90
C GLN A 150 23.99 54.15 1.80
N MET A 151 22.80 53.80 2.30
CA MET A 151 21.66 54.72 2.35
C MET A 151 21.93 55.93 3.26
N ARG A 152 22.61 55.74 4.40
CA ARG A 152 23.05 56.86 5.26
C ARG A 152 24.02 57.79 4.55
N ARG A 153 24.98 57.25 3.78
CA ARG A 153 25.92 58.05 2.98
C ARG A 153 25.20 58.89 1.93
N VAL A 154 24.31 58.29 1.15
CA VAL A 154 23.51 59.02 0.15
C VAL A 154 22.70 60.14 0.80
N LYS A 155 22.02 59.87 1.92
CA LYS A 155 21.27 60.90 2.66
C LYS A 155 22.15 62.05 3.17
N LEU A 156 23.38 61.76 3.57
CA LEU A 156 24.35 62.77 4.00
C LEU A 156 24.82 63.63 2.81
N GLU A 157 25.10 63.00 1.67
CA GLU A 157 25.46 63.70 0.43
C GLU A 157 24.32 64.57 -0.10
N GLU A 158 23.07 64.09 -0.05
CA GLU A 158 21.89 64.88 -0.40
C GLU A 158 21.72 66.09 0.51
N ARG A 159 21.88 65.92 1.84
CA ARG A 159 21.84 67.04 2.80
C ARG A 159 22.97 68.04 2.54
N PHE A 160 24.15 67.55 2.17
CA PHE A 160 25.28 68.40 1.84
C PHE A 160 25.03 69.21 0.55
N ARG A 161 24.50 68.57 -0.50
CA ARG A 161 24.10 69.24 -1.75
C ARG A 161 22.97 70.24 -1.52
N ALA A 162 21.99 69.92 -0.69
CA ALA A 162 20.91 70.82 -0.32
C ALA A 162 21.44 72.07 0.39
N ARG A 163 22.36 71.90 1.35
CA ARG A 163 23.03 73.03 2.03
C ARG A 163 23.91 73.85 1.08
N GLN A 164 24.60 73.22 0.14
CA GLN A 164 25.38 73.96 -0.86
C GLN A 164 24.47 74.78 -1.78
N ALA A 165 23.34 74.22 -2.21
CA ALA A 165 22.34 74.97 -2.99
C ALA A 165 21.76 76.14 -2.19
N GLU A 166 21.46 75.93 -0.90
CA GLU A 166 20.98 76.97 0.01
C GLU A 166 22.02 78.09 0.19
N VAL A 167 23.31 77.76 0.31
CA VAL A 167 24.38 78.77 0.37
C VAL A 167 24.49 79.57 -0.92
N VAL A 168 24.32 78.94 -2.09
CA VAL A 168 24.32 79.65 -3.39
C VAL A 168 23.14 80.61 -3.50
N VAL A 169 21.95 80.19 -3.05
CA VAL A 169 20.76 81.07 -2.99
C VAL A 169 20.99 82.22 -2.03
N LEU A 170 21.51 81.96 -0.82
CA LEU A 170 21.81 82.99 0.17
C LEU A 170 22.90 83.96 -0.29
N GLN A 171 23.89 83.51 -1.08
CA GLN A 171 24.92 84.38 -1.66
C GLN A 171 24.35 85.29 -2.75
N GLU A 172 23.43 84.78 -3.55
CA GLU A 172 22.71 85.57 -4.55
C GLU A 172 21.74 86.56 -3.88
N ASP A 173 21.05 86.16 -2.81
CA ASP A 173 20.21 87.05 -2.01
C ASP A 173 21.00 88.15 -1.31
N LEU A 174 22.22 87.87 -0.83
CA LEU A 174 23.11 88.88 -0.23
C LEU A 174 23.63 89.87 -1.27
N LYS A 175 23.84 89.42 -2.51
CA LYS A 175 24.21 90.26 -3.65
C LYS A 175 23.04 91.13 -4.09
N GLN A 176 21.86 90.54 -4.23
CA GLN A 176 20.63 91.25 -4.58
C GLN A 176 20.16 92.21 -3.47
N ALA A 177 20.40 91.92 -2.18
CA ALA A 177 20.11 92.83 -1.09
C ALA A 177 21.03 94.07 -1.09
N ARG A 178 22.29 93.92 -1.52
CA ARG A 178 23.23 95.04 -1.70
C ARG A 178 22.85 95.93 -2.88
N GLU A 179 22.35 95.34 -3.96
CA GLU A 179 21.83 96.07 -5.14
C GLU A 179 20.50 96.76 -4.81
N ARG A 180 19.59 96.09 -4.08
CA ARG A 180 18.29 96.65 -3.65
C ARG A 180 18.42 97.78 -2.62
N CYS A 181 19.42 97.79 -1.74
CA CYS A 181 19.69 98.94 -0.86
C CYS A 181 20.09 100.21 -1.62
N SER A 182 20.63 100.09 -2.84
CA SER A 182 20.98 101.23 -3.69
C SER A 182 19.79 101.76 -4.51
N GLU A 183 18.78 100.93 -4.76
CA GLU A 183 17.60 101.29 -5.56
C GLU A 183 16.39 101.69 -4.68
N LEU A 184 16.29 101.13 -3.45
CA LEU A 184 15.21 101.41 -2.49
C LEU A 184 15.26 102.80 -1.84
N GLU A 185 16.34 103.58 -1.99
CA GLU A 185 16.35 105.01 -1.63
C GLU A 185 15.62 105.89 -2.66
N ALA A 186 15.53 105.45 -3.93
CA ALA A 186 14.92 106.24 -5.01
C ALA A 186 13.45 105.90 -5.26
N GLU A 187 13.02 104.66 -5.01
CA GLU A 187 11.71 104.14 -5.45
C GLU A 187 10.72 103.84 -4.29
N LEU A 188 11.09 104.23 -3.06
CA LEU A 188 10.23 104.16 -1.85
C LEU A 188 9.02 105.11 -1.90
N GLN A 189 9.02 106.10 -2.80
CA GLN A 189 8.04 107.19 -2.75
C GLN A 189 6.75 106.94 -3.54
N ARG A 190 6.65 105.97 -4.48
CA ARG A 190 5.49 105.96 -5.41
C ARG A 190 4.80 104.64 -5.76
N SER A 191 5.38 103.46 -5.57
CA SER A 191 4.82 102.22 -6.16
C SER A 191 4.41 101.11 -5.15
N LYS A 192 4.79 101.21 -3.87
CA LYS A 192 4.67 100.11 -2.88
C LYS A 192 3.27 99.67 -2.44
N ALA A 193 2.17 100.28 -2.88
CA ALA A 193 0.84 99.91 -2.35
C ALA A 193 0.05 98.93 -3.23
N ASN A 194 0.21 98.93 -4.56
CA ASN A 194 -0.72 98.24 -5.45
C ASN A 194 -0.15 97.03 -6.21
N ASP A 195 1.16 96.93 -6.44
CA ASP A 195 1.76 95.83 -7.22
C ASP A 195 2.19 94.61 -6.38
N GLN A 196 2.24 94.74 -5.05
CA GLN A 196 2.66 93.65 -4.16
C GLN A 196 1.55 92.60 -3.97
N ALA A 197 0.28 93.03 -3.85
CA ALA A 197 -0.85 92.12 -3.64
C ALA A 197 -1.10 91.18 -4.84
N ARG A 198 -0.86 91.66 -6.07
CA ARG A 198 -1.13 90.88 -7.30
C ARG A 198 -0.07 89.81 -7.59
N LYS A 199 1.18 90.03 -7.14
CA LYS A 199 2.28 89.06 -7.31
C LYS A 199 2.25 87.96 -6.23
N ASP A 200 1.81 88.29 -5.02
CA ASP A 200 1.70 87.33 -3.92
C ASP A 200 0.55 86.32 -4.18
N GLU A 201 -0.53 86.74 -4.84
CA GLU A 201 -1.66 85.86 -5.22
C GLU A 201 -1.31 84.90 -6.38
N GLU A 202 -0.53 85.35 -7.38
CA GLU A 202 -0.07 84.53 -8.50
C GLU A 202 0.97 83.47 -8.06
N ILE A 203 1.84 83.82 -7.10
CA ILE A 203 2.81 82.89 -6.52
C ILE A 203 2.11 81.87 -5.61
N ALA A 204 1.11 82.30 -4.83
CA ALA A 204 0.31 81.39 -4.00
C ALA A 204 -0.50 80.37 -4.83
N SER A 205 -1.14 80.81 -5.92
CA SER A 205 -1.88 79.93 -6.83
C SER A 205 -0.97 78.91 -7.54
N ARG A 206 0.23 79.33 -7.98
CA ARG A 206 1.21 78.45 -8.62
C ARG A 206 1.84 77.43 -7.65
N ASN A 207 1.96 77.78 -6.38
CA ASN A 207 2.44 76.88 -5.34
C ASN A 207 1.35 75.88 -4.92
N ALA A 208 0.09 76.31 -4.78
CA ALA A 208 -1.04 75.44 -4.52
C ALA A 208 -1.21 74.36 -5.62
N ALA A 209 -1.13 74.76 -6.90
CA ALA A 209 -1.20 73.82 -8.02
C ALA A 209 -0.01 72.83 -8.09
N ARG A 210 1.15 73.19 -7.52
CA ARG A 210 2.32 72.31 -7.43
C ARG A 210 2.28 71.36 -6.23
N GLU A 211 1.64 71.75 -5.13
CA GLU A 211 1.36 70.85 -4.01
C GLU A 211 0.29 69.82 -4.38
N GLU A 212 -0.80 70.26 -5.02
CA GLU A 212 -1.88 69.36 -5.45
C GLU A 212 -1.36 68.26 -6.40
N GLY A 213 -0.52 68.62 -7.38
CA GLY A 213 0.12 67.64 -8.26
C GLY A 213 1.16 66.72 -7.58
N ARG A 214 1.70 67.11 -6.42
CA ARG A 214 2.58 66.22 -5.62
C ARG A 214 1.78 65.24 -4.79
N ASP A 215 0.66 65.69 -4.21
CA ASP A 215 -0.23 64.85 -3.43
C ASP A 215 -0.93 63.80 -4.30
N ASP A 216 -1.34 64.16 -5.52
CA ASP A 216 -1.88 63.21 -6.50
C ASP A 216 -0.84 62.13 -6.88
N MET A 217 0.40 62.53 -7.16
CA MET A 217 1.49 61.60 -7.49
C MET A 217 1.86 60.69 -6.32
N LEU A 218 1.82 61.21 -5.08
CA LEU A 218 2.06 60.42 -3.87
C LEU A 218 0.94 59.39 -3.66
N THR A 219 -0.30 59.78 -3.90
CA THR A 219 -1.48 58.92 -3.79
C THR A 219 -1.44 57.79 -4.82
N GLU A 220 -1.11 58.10 -6.07
CA GLU A 220 -0.96 57.10 -7.14
C GLU A 220 0.19 56.12 -6.84
N MET A 221 1.32 56.61 -6.33
CA MET A 221 2.45 55.76 -5.93
C MET A 221 2.11 54.84 -4.74
N ILE A 222 1.34 55.32 -3.77
CA ILE A 222 0.83 54.50 -2.65
C ILE A 222 -0.14 53.42 -3.16
N GLN A 223 -1.04 53.76 -4.08
CA GLN A 223 -1.96 52.79 -4.70
C GLN A 223 -1.21 51.71 -5.48
N LEU A 224 -0.19 52.09 -6.27
CA LEU A 224 0.65 51.14 -7.01
C LEU A 224 1.39 50.19 -6.06
N LEU A 225 1.97 50.71 -4.97
CA LEU A 225 2.67 49.89 -3.97
C LEU A 225 1.73 48.93 -3.24
N ASN A 226 0.52 49.39 -2.90
CA ASN A 226 -0.49 48.55 -2.26
C ASN A 226 -1.00 47.47 -3.23
N SER A 227 -1.25 47.81 -4.50
CA SER A 227 -1.63 46.85 -5.54
C SER A 227 -0.53 45.80 -5.76
N LYS A 228 0.74 46.22 -5.82
CA LYS A 228 1.88 45.29 -5.93
C LYS A 228 1.99 44.36 -4.72
N ARG A 229 1.85 44.88 -3.50
CA ARG A 229 1.85 44.07 -2.27
C ARG A 229 0.70 43.07 -2.21
N GLU A 230 -0.48 43.46 -2.66
CA GLU A 230 -1.65 42.58 -2.72
C GLU A 230 -1.47 41.48 -3.76
N ASN A 231 -0.97 41.82 -4.95
CA ASN A 231 -0.64 40.84 -5.98
C ASN A 231 0.46 39.86 -5.52
N ASP A 232 1.50 40.35 -4.84
CA ASP A 232 2.55 39.51 -4.27
C ASP A 232 2.00 38.57 -3.18
N ARG A 233 1.05 39.02 -2.36
CA ARG A 233 0.37 38.17 -1.36
C ARG A 233 -0.48 37.10 -2.02
N ARG A 234 -1.27 37.46 -3.04
CA ARG A 234 -2.08 36.51 -3.81
C ARG A 234 -1.23 35.48 -4.53
N ALA A 235 -0.14 35.89 -5.16
CA ALA A 235 0.80 35.00 -5.83
C ALA A 235 1.45 34.03 -4.83
N LYS A 236 1.89 34.52 -3.66
CA LYS A 236 2.44 33.67 -2.60
C LYS A 236 1.42 32.69 -2.03
N GLN A 237 0.16 33.10 -1.87
CA GLN A 237 -0.90 32.21 -1.39
C GLN A 237 -1.24 31.14 -2.42
N ALA A 238 -1.42 31.52 -3.69
CA ALA A 238 -1.68 30.58 -4.77
C ALA A 238 -0.55 29.55 -4.93
N GLU A 239 0.71 29.96 -4.75
CA GLU A 239 1.84 29.03 -4.77
C GLU A 239 1.84 28.08 -3.57
N LYS A 240 1.52 28.57 -2.37
CA LYS A 240 1.35 27.71 -1.18
C LYS A 240 0.23 26.69 -1.39
N ASP A 241 -0.92 27.13 -1.86
CA ASP A 241 -2.07 26.27 -2.13
C ASP A 241 -1.73 25.23 -3.21
N ARG A 242 -0.96 25.61 -4.24
CA ARG A 242 -0.47 24.68 -5.27
C ARG A 242 0.48 23.63 -4.70
N VAL A 243 1.44 24.03 -3.87
CA VAL A 243 2.39 23.12 -3.22
C VAL A 243 1.68 22.19 -2.22
N GLU A 244 0.72 22.71 -1.45
CA GLU A 244 -0.06 21.91 -0.51
C GLU A 244 -0.95 20.90 -1.24
N LYS A 245 -1.61 21.31 -2.33
CA LYS A 245 -2.40 20.42 -3.17
C LYS A 245 -1.54 19.32 -3.81
N ASP A 246 -0.37 19.66 -4.35
CA ASP A 246 0.59 18.69 -4.91
C ASP A 246 1.09 17.71 -3.83
N ARG A 247 1.38 18.19 -2.63
CA ARG A 247 1.75 17.32 -1.49
C ARG A 247 0.61 16.39 -1.08
N ALA A 248 -0.61 16.91 -0.98
CA ALA A 248 -1.79 16.10 -0.64
C ALA A 248 -2.09 15.05 -1.71
N GLU A 249 -1.96 15.40 -3.00
CA GLU A 249 -2.14 14.49 -4.12
C GLU A 249 -1.06 13.39 -4.14
N LYS A 250 0.21 13.75 -3.90
CA LYS A 250 1.31 12.79 -3.75
C LYS A 250 1.11 11.84 -2.58
N MET A 251 0.70 12.35 -1.42
CA MET A 251 0.40 11.50 -0.26
C MET A 251 -0.78 10.56 -0.53
N ARG A 252 -1.87 11.07 -1.14
CA ARG A 252 -3.03 10.24 -1.52
C ARG A 252 -2.65 9.15 -2.52
N LYS A 253 -1.80 9.48 -3.50
CA LYS A 253 -1.30 8.51 -4.47
C LYS A 253 -0.45 7.43 -3.80
N ALA A 254 0.49 7.81 -2.94
CA ALA A 254 1.34 6.87 -2.21
C ALA A 254 0.52 5.96 -1.27
N GLU A 255 -0.48 6.51 -0.57
CA GLU A 255 -1.39 5.72 0.28
C GLU A 255 -2.17 4.69 -0.55
N ARG A 256 -2.62 5.07 -1.75
CA ARG A 256 -3.33 4.15 -2.64
C ARG A 256 -2.43 3.07 -3.21
N GLU A 257 -1.23 3.41 -3.70
CA GLU A 257 -0.25 2.45 -4.20
C GLU A 257 0.10 1.42 -3.12
N LEU A 258 0.30 1.88 -1.87
CA LEU A 258 0.48 1.00 -0.72
C LEU A 258 -0.75 0.12 -0.46
N GLY A 259 -1.95 0.70 -0.51
CA GLY A 259 -3.21 -0.01 -0.36
C GLY A 259 -3.41 -1.11 -1.41
N GLU A 260 -3.08 -0.83 -2.67
CA GLU A 260 -3.10 -1.82 -3.76
C GLU A 260 -2.14 -2.98 -3.48
N GLU A 261 -0.90 -2.70 -3.09
CA GLU A 261 0.09 -3.75 -2.82
C GLU A 261 -0.33 -4.61 -1.61
N LEU A 262 -0.87 -3.99 -0.57
CA LEU A 262 -1.41 -4.69 0.60
C LEU A 262 -2.61 -5.57 0.22
N GLU A 263 -3.53 -5.08 -0.60
CA GLU A 263 -4.69 -5.87 -1.03
C GLU A 263 -4.29 -7.01 -1.98
N ARG A 264 -3.34 -6.77 -2.91
CA ARG A 264 -2.77 -7.84 -3.74
C ARG A 264 -2.08 -8.88 -2.87
N SER A 265 -1.30 -8.46 -1.86
CA SER A 265 -0.66 -9.36 -0.91
C SER A 265 -1.67 -10.17 -0.09
N ARG A 266 -2.77 -9.54 0.35
CA ARG A 266 -3.88 -10.23 1.02
C ARG A 266 -4.50 -11.29 0.11
N CYS A 267 -4.80 -10.94 -1.14
CA CYS A 267 -5.35 -11.87 -2.12
C CYS A 267 -4.38 -13.02 -2.42
N ARG A 268 -3.06 -12.76 -2.49
CA ARG A 268 -2.02 -13.78 -2.64
C ARG A 268 -2.02 -14.76 -1.47
N LYS A 269 -2.03 -14.26 -0.22
CA LYS A 269 -2.07 -15.09 0.99
C LYS A 269 -3.35 -15.92 1.09
N ARG A 270 -4.51 -15.30 0.83
CA ARG A 270 -5.80 -16.02 0.77
C ARG A 270 -5.76 -17.15 -0.26
N ASP A 271 -5.20 -16.88 -1.43
CA ASP A 271 -5.15 -17.82 -2.54
C ASP A 271 -3.95 -18.80 -2.47
N GLU A 272 -3.14 -18.75 -1.40
CA GLU A 272 -1.92 -19.55 -1.25
C GLU A 272 -2.23 -21.06 -1.26
N LYS A 273 -3.26 -21.49 -0.51
CA LYS A 273 -3.70 -22.89 -0.50
C LYS A 273 -4.10 -23.41 -1.89
N TYR A 274 -4.63 -22.53 -2.74
CA TYR A 274 -5.05 -22.85 -4.11
C TYR A 274 -3.89 -22.83 -5.11
N ARG A 275 -2.90 -21.96 -4.89
CA ARG A 275 -1.69 -21.87 -5.73
C ARG A 275 -0.75 -23.04 -5.52
N ASN A 276 -0.62 -23.48 -4.27
CA ASN A 276 0.25 -24.59 -3.89
C ASN A 276 -0.36 -25.96 -4.22
N ALA A 277 -1.63 -26.00 -4.62
CA ALA A 277 -2.26 -27.24 -5.09
C ALA A 277 -1.54 -27.75 -6.34
N ARG A 278 -0.97 -28.96 -6.27
CA ARG A 278 -0.24 -29.59 -7.39
C ARG A 278 -1.11 -29.70 -8.64
N ILE A 279 -2.39 -30.04 -8.47
CA ILE A 279 -3.37 -30.17 -9.55
C ILE A 279 -4.53 -29.22 -9.25
N TRP A 280 -4.84 -28.35 -10.21
CA TRP A 280 -6.03 -27.50 -10.15
C TRP A 280 -7.24 -28.30 -10.64
N THR A 281 -8.25 -28.47 -9.79
CA THR A 281 -9.45 -29.25 -10.08
C THR A 281 -10.69 -28.36 -10.01
N ASP A 282 -11.77 -28.79 -10.65
CA ASP A 282 -13.04 -28.05 -10.60
C ASP A 282 -13.55 -27.89 -9.15
N ALA A 283 -13.36 -28.91 -8.31
CA ALA A 283 -13.70 -28.85 -6.89
C ALA A 283 -12.98 -27.70 -6.15
N LEU A 284 -11.69 -27.46 -6.45
CA LEU A 284 -10.94 -26.33 -5.88
C LEU A 284 -11.42 -24.98 -6.42
N ALA A 285 -11.85 -24.91 -7.68
CA ALA A 285 -12.42 -23.69 -8.24
C ALA A 285 -13.73 -23.31 -7.52
N PHE A 286 -14.58 -24.30 -7.20
CA PHE A 286 -15.79 -24.09 -6.41
C PHE A 286 -15.50 -23.75 -4.96
N ASP A 287 -14.60 -24.47 -4.28
CA ASP A 287 -14.20 -24.15 -2.90
C ASP A 287 -13.72 -22.68 -2.80
N ARG A 288 -12.94 -22.22 -3.78
CA ARG A 288 -12.52 -20.82 -3.85
C ARG A 288 -13.68 -19.86 -4.04
N PHE A 289 -14.52 -20.11 -5.04
CA PHE A 289 -15.67 -19.25 -5.32
C PHE A 289 -16.58 -19.14 -4.10
N GLU A 290 -16.91 -20.28 -3.48
CA GLU A 290 -17.69 -20.36 -2.25
C GLU A 290 -17.01 -19.61 -1.11
N THR A 291 -15.72 -19.86 -0.86
CA THR A 291 -14.97 -19.20 0.22
C THR A 291 -15.03 -17.68 0.08
N ILE A 292 -14.72 -17.14 -1.10
CA ILE A 292 -14.67 -15.68 -1.31
C ILE A 292 -16.07 -15.06 -1.25
N LEU A 293 -17.08 -15.78 -1.74
CA LEU A 293 -18.46 -15.31 -1.83
C LEU A 293 -19.24 -15.44 -0.51
N LEU A 294 -19.13 -16.58 0.18
CA LEU A 294 -19.93 -16.96 1.34
C LEU A 294 -19.28 -16.64 2.68
N VAL A 295 -17.94 -16.67 2.81
CA VAL A 295 -17.24 -16.33 4.07
C VAL A 295 -17.24 -14.81 4.31
N GLU A 296 -18.11 -14.10 3.59
CA GLU A 296 -18.36 -12.69 3.70
C GLU A 296 -17.14 -11.78 3.44
N GLU A 297 -16.02 -12.33 2.98
CA GLU A 297 -14.84 -11.53 2.63
C GLU A 297 -15.23 -10.46 1.61
N PHE A 298 -15.80 -10.85 0.47
CA PHE A 298 -16.11 -9.88 -0.56
C PHE A 298 -17.35 -9.03 -0.25
N THR A 299 -18.32 -9.56 0.52
CA THR A 299 -19.56 -8.84 0.81
C THR A 299 -19.41 -7.83 1.95
N LYS A 300 -18.61 -8.13 2.99
CA LYS A 300 -18.37 -7.23 4.14
C LYS A 300 -17.23 -6.23 3.92
N ILE A 301 -16.27 -6.50 3.02
CA ILE A 301 -15.17 -5.56 2.80
C ILE A 301 -15.70 -4.22 2.28
N LYS A 302 -15.34 -3.15 3.00
CA LYS A 302 -15.50 -1.76 2.55
C LYS A 302 -14.25 -1.38 1.78
N PHE A 303 -14.36 -1.28 0.46
CA PHE A 303 -13.28 -0.79 -0.39
C PHE A 303 -13.16 0.73 -0.26
N CYS A 304 -11.93 1.23 -0.14
CA CYS A 304 -11.58 2.65 -0.01
C CYS A 304 -10.18 2.89 -0.60
N ASP A 305 -9.67 4.13 -0.57
CA ASP A 305 -8.34 4.44 -1.12
C ASP A 305 -7.21 3.62 -0.48
N SER A 306 -7.27 3.34 0.82
CA SER A 306 -6.28 2.50 1.53
C SER A 306 -6.51 1.00 1.36
N LYS A 307 -7.65 0.60 0.79
CA LYS A 307 -7.98 -0.80 0.46
C LYS A 307 -8.77 -0.83 -0.85
N PRO A 308 -8.11 -0.54 -1.98
CA PRO A 308 -8.78 -0.46 -3.27
C PRO A 308 -9.18 -1.85 -3.75
N LEU A 309 -10.22 -1.92 -4.57
CA LEU A 309 -10.64 -3.16 -5.20
C LEU A 309 -9.55 -3.64 -6.18
N THR A 310 -9.11 -4.88 -6.04
CA THR A 310 -8.22 -5.54 -7.01
C THR A 310 -8.98 -6.58 -7.82
N PHE A 311 -8.50 -6.91 -9.02
CA PHE A 311 -9.13 -7.92 -9.88
C PHE A 311 -9.22 -9.28 -9.16
N GLU A 312 -8.19 -9.64 -8.41
CA GLU A 312 -8.06 -10.90 -7.68
C GLU A 312 -8.97 -10.97 -6.45
N ALA A 313 -9.42 -9.84 -5.92
CA ALA A 313 -10.35 -9.80 -4.80
C ALA A 313 -11.75 -10.32 -5.17
N LEU A 314 -12.11 -10.29 -6.46
CA LEU A 314 -13.43 -10.67 -6.96
C LEU A 314 -13.60 -12.20 -7.05
N PRO A 315 -14.76 -12.75 -6.61
CA PRO A 315 -15.08 -14.17 -6.72
C PRO A 315 -15.50 -14.50 -8.16
N TRP A 316 -14.57 -14.55 -9.11
CA TRP A 316 -14.90 -14.91 -10.49
C TRP A 316 -15.35 -16.37 -10.60
N PRO A 317 -16.56 -16.67 -11.12
CA PRO A 317 -17.05 -18.05 -11.29
C PRO A 317 -16.46 -18.68 -12.56
N VAL A 318 -15.16 -18.99 -12.52
CA VAL A 318 -14.44 -19.62 -13.64
C VAL A 318 -13.64 -20.83 -13.16
N LEU A 319 -13.45 -21.81 -14.03
CA LEU A 319 -12.66 -23.02 -13.73
C LEU A 319 -11.14 -22.79 -13.83
N ALA A 320 -10.70 -21.61 -14.27
CA ALA A 320 -9.28 -21.29 -14.38
C ALA A 320 -8.61 -21.05 -13.01
N ARG A 321 -7.31 -21.37 -12.91
CA ARG A 321 -6.53 -21.18 -11.68
C ARG A 321 -6.38 -19.68 -11.35
N PRO A 322 -6.46 -19.28 -10.07
CA PRO A 322 -6.26 -17.89 -9.68
C PRO A 322 -4.90 -17.37 -10.13
N GLY A 323 -4.88 -16.15 -10.69
CA GLY A 323 -3.66 -15.51 -11.19
C GLY A 323 -3.25 -15.95 -12.60
N THR A 324 -3.93 -16.91 -13.23
CA THR A 324 -3.66 -17.31 -14.63
C THR A 324 -4.62 -16.68 -15.63
N TYR A 325 -5.56 -15.86 -15.17
CA TYR A 325 -6.55 -15.19 -16.02
C TYR A 325 -6.66 -13.70 -15.65
N ALA A 326 -7.18 -12.92 -16.60
CA ALA A 326 -7.40 -11.48 -16.49
C ALA A 326 -8.87 -11.16 -16.81
N ALA A 327 -9.29 -9.91 -16.63
CA ALA A 327 -10.67 -9.49 -16.85
C ALA A 327 -11.18 -9.83 -18.26
N ILE A 328 -10.32 -9.67 -19.27
CA ILE A 328 -10.63 -10.00 -20.68
C ILE A 328 -10.91 -11.49 -20.92
N HIS A 329 -10.49 -12.38 -20.03
CA HIS A 329 -10.73 -13.82 -20.15
C HIS A 329 -12.07 -14.23 -19.54
N ILE A 330 -12.79 -13.34 -18.85
CA ILE A 330 -14.09 -13.61 -18.24
C ILE A 330 -15.17 -13.53 -19.33
N THR A 331 -15.50 -14.67 -19.92
CA THR A 331 -16.54 -14.80 -20.95
C THR A 331 -17.76 -15.55 -20.41
N ALA A 332 -18.90 -15.37 -21.07
CA ALA A 332 -20.13 -16.08 -20.71
C ALA A 332 -19.94 -17.60 -20.72
N ASP A 333 -19.13 -18.14 -21.65
CA ASP A 333 -18.91 -19.57 -21.75
C ASP A 333 -18.07 -20.13 -20.59
N HIS A 334 -17.07 -19.38 -20.10
CA HIS A 334 -16.33 -19.78 -18.88
C HIS A 334 -17.25 -19.81 -17.65
N VAL A 335 -18.14 -18.83 -17.52
CA VAL A 335 -19.10 -18.77 -16.41
C VAL A 335 -20.15 -19.89 -16.52
N ARG A 336 -20.67 -20.16 -17.72
CA ARG A 336 -21.59 -21.29 -17.95
C ARG A 336 -20.91 -22.63 -17.68
N ALA A 337 -19.66 -22.79 -18.10
CA ALA A 337 -18.89 -24.01 -17.87
C ALA A 337 -18.75 -24.27 -16.37
N PHE A 338 -18.39 -23.23 -15.58
CA PHE A 338 -18.34 -23.31 -14.12
C PHE A 338 -19.64 -23.89 -13.54
N PHE A 339 -20.81 -23.30 -13.85
CA PHE A 339 -22.09 -23.78 -13.31
C PHE A 339 -22.64 -25.07 -13.94
N ARG A 340 -22.11 -25.52 -15.08
CA ARG A 340 -22.48 -26.82 -15.69
C ARG A 340 -21.76 -27.99 -15.04
N THR A 341 -20.63 -27.74 -14.38
CA THR A 341 -19.85 -28.77 -13.68
C THR A 341 -20.76 -29.63 -12.77
N PRO A 342 -20.70 -30.97 -12.87
CA PRO A 342 -21.53 -31.87 -12.09
C PRO A 342 -21.34 -31.62 -10.60
N VAL A 343 -22.44 -31.40 -9.88
CA VAL A 343 -22.42 -31.09 -8.44
C VAL A 343 -21.95 -32.28 -7.60
N ALA A 344 -21.83 -33.48 -8.19
CA ALA A 344 -21.24 -34.63 -7.50
C ALA A 344 -19.79 -34.39 -7.03
N THR A 345 -19.08 -33.42 -7.64
CA THR A 345 -17.74 -32.99 -7.18
C THR A 345 -17.79 -31.98 -6.04
N LEU A 346 -18.97 -31.49 -5.67
CA LEU A 346 -19.18 -30.52 -4.60
C LEU A 346 -19.54 -31.28 -3.34
N ALA A 347 -18.60 -31.35 -2.40
CA ALA A 347 -18.86 -31.89 -1.06
C ALA A 347 -20.05 -31.12 -0.48
N THR A 348 -21.18 -31.79 -0.34
CA THR A 348 -22.45 -31.19 0.10
C THR A 348 -22.26 -30.53 1.45
N SER A 349 -22.31 -29.20 1.47
CA SER A 349 -22.48 -28.43 2.70
C SER A 349 -23.65 -29.02 3.48
N ALA A 350 -23.41 -29.39 4.75
CA ALA A 350 -24.33 -30.17 5.57
C ALA A 350 -25.73 -29.55 5.76
N THR A 351 -25.92 -28.31 5.31
CA THR A 351 -27.16 -27.53 5.47
C THR A 351 -28.08 -27.54 4.26
N LEU A 352 -27.59 -27.91 3.06
CA LEU A 352 -28.39 -27.84 1.82
C LEU A 352 -28.72 -29.26 1.30
N PRO A 353 -30.01 -29.64 1.22
CA PRO A 353 -30.42 -31.03 1.00
C PRO A 353 -30.12 -31.56 -0.40
N THR A 354 -30.07 -30.71 -1.42
CA THR A 354 -29.83 -31.15 -2.80
C THR A 354 -28.75 -30.36 -3.55
N PRO A 355 -28.00 -31.04 -4.45
CA PRO A 355 -27.15 -30.40 -5.44
C PRO A 355 -27.71 -29.18 -6.18
N ALA A 356 -29.00 -29.25 -6.56
CA ALA A 356 -29.66 -28.20 -7.31
C ALA A 356 -29.92 -26.96 -6.44
N GLU A 357 -30.33 -27.15 -5.19
CA GLU A 357 -30.51 -26.06 -4.22
C GLU A 357 -29.21 -25.36 -3.88
N TYR A 358 -28.12 -26.12 -3.72
CA TYR A 358 -26.79 -25.57 -3.51
C TYR A 358 -26.33 -24.69 -4.68
N ARG A 359 -26.49 -25.18 -5.91
CA ARG A 359 -26.20 -24.36 -7.11
C ARG A 359 -27.06 -23.10 -7.13
N LYS A 360 -28.37 -23.22 -6.89
CA LYS A 360 -29.29 -22.08 -6.85
C LYS A 360 -28.89 -21.06 -5.78
N HIS A 361 -28.42 -21.52 -4.63
CA HIS A 361 -27.89 -20.67 -3.57
C HIS A 361 -26.66 -19.88 -4.03
N LEU A 362 -25.65 -20.55 -4.61
CA LEU A 362 -24.46 -19.90 -5.14
C LEU A 362 -24.78 -18.86 -6.23
N VAL A 363 -25.69 -19.16 -7.15
CA VAL A 363 -26.09 -18.22 -8.20
C VAL A 363 -26.77 -16.98 -7.59
N LYS A 364 -27.65 -17.15 -6.58
CA LYS A 364 -28.26 -16.02 -5.86
C LYS A 364 -27.22 -15.13 -5.18
N GLN A 365 -26.25 -15.73 -4.49
CA GLN A 365 -25.19 -14.98 -3.83
C GLN A 365 -24.29 -14.27 -4.85
N GLY A 366 -23.99 -14.92 -5.97
CA GLY A 366 -23.27 -14.32 -7.09
C GLY A 366 -23.99 -13.08 -7.64
N LEU A 367 -25.29 -13.17 -7.90
CA LEU A 367 -26.09 -12.03 -8.37
C LEU A 367 -26.10 -10.87 -7.36
N LEU A 368 -26.13 -11.16 -6.06
CA LEU A 368 -26.06 -10.13 -5.01
C LEU A 368 -24.68 -9.48 -4.91
N ALA A 369 -23.61 -10.23 -5.17
CA ALA A 369 -22.23 -9.76 -5.14
C ALA A 369 -21.88 -8.93 -6.38
N PHE A 370 -22.33 -9.36 -7.56
CA PHE A 370 -22.10 -8.69 -8.86
C PHE A 370 -23.22 -7.73 -9.27
N HIS A 371 -24.07 -7.30 -8.32
CA HIS A 371 -25.12 -6.31 -8.58
C HIS A 371 -24.51 -5.00 -9.08
N GLY A 372 -25.07 -4.43 -10.16
CA GLY A 372 -24.54 -3.24 -10.84
C GLY A 372 -24.21 -2.10 -9.86
N ASP A 373 -25.17 -1.69 -9.04
CA ASP A 373 -24.96 -0.58 -8.07
C ASP A 373 -23.83 -0.85 -7.07
N LYS A 374 -23.72 -2.08 -6.56
CA LYS A 374 -22.65 -2.44 -5.61
C LYS A 374 -21.30 -2.47 -6.30
N MET A 375 -21.24 -3.00 -7.52
CA MET A 375 -20.00 -3.04 -8.29
C MET A 375 -19.53 -1.64 -8.65
N VAL A 376 -20.41 -0.75 -9.12
CA VAL A 376 -20.08 0.65 -9.43
C VAL A 376 -19.47 1.35 -8.21
N SER A 377 -20.06 1.18 -7.02
CA SER A 377 -19.53 1.76 -5.78
C SER A 377 -18.17 1.22 -5.35
N ARG A 378 -17.83 -0.03 -5.71
CA ARG A 378 -16.56 -0.67 -5.32
C ARG A 378 -15.45 -0.38 -6.33
N ILE A 379 -15.82 -0.39 -7.61
CA ILE A 379 -14.94 -0.16 -8.75
C ILE A 379 -14.44 1.29 -8.79
N SER A 380 -15.15 2.25 -8.17
CA SER A 380 -14.68 3.64 -8.05
C SER A 380 -13.35 3.79 -7.30
N THR A 381 -12.92 2.76 -6.56
CA THR A 381 -11.62 2.70 -5.88
C THR A 381 -10.46 2.28 -6.78
N VAL A 382 -10.73 1.81 -8.01
CA VAL A 382 -9.73 1.42 -9.01
C VAL A 382 -9.26 2.67 -9.76
N GLU A 383 -7.96 2.97 -9.72
CA GLU A 383 -7.36 4.15 -10.34
C GLU A 383 -7.29 4.04 -11.87
N ASP A 384 -6.85 2.90 -12.38
CA ASP A 384 -6.73 2.65 -13.82
C ASP A 384 -8.13 2.53 -14.47
N GLU A 385 -8.48 3.53 -15.27
CA GLU A 385 -9.76 3.59 -16.00
C GLU A 385 -9.93 2.42 -16.98
N ALA A 386 -8.85 1.96 -17.63
CA ALA A 386 -8.93 0.86 -18.56
C ALA A 386 -9.24 -0.46 -17.82
N LEU A 387 -8.54 -0.71 -16.72
CA LEU A 387 -8.79 -1.88 -15.87
C LEU A 387 -10.19 -1.80 -15.24
N ARG A 388 -10.61 -0.63 -14.76
CA ARG A 388 -11.94 -0.37 -14.22
C ARG A 388 -13.04 -0.76 -15.21
N GLN A 389 -12.93 -0.31 -16.46
CA GLN A 389 -13.91 -0.64 -17.49
C GLN A 389 -13.92 -2.13 -17.80
N GLN A 390 -12.76 -2.79 -17.86
CA GLN A 390 -12.66 -4.24 -18.06
C GLN A 390 -13.32 -5.03 -16.93
N ILE A 391 -13.11 -4.63 -15.66
CA ILE A 391 -13.74 -5.27 -14.50
C ILE A 391 -15.27 -5.12 -14.56
N LEU A 392 -15.76 -3.93 -14.92
CA LEU A 392 -17.19 -3.65 -15.01
C LEU A 392 -17.86 -4.49 -16.12
N GLU A 393 -17.22 -4.58 -17.29
CA GLU A 393 -17.69 -5.40 -18.40
C GLU A 393 -17.72 -6.90 -18.02
N ALA A 394 -16.64 -7.41 -17.42
CA ALA A 394 -16.57 -8.78 -16.92
C ALA A 394 -17.66 -9.06 -15.86
N ALA A 395 -17.88 -8.13 -14.92
CA ALA A 395 -18.93 -8.24 -13.92
C ALA A 395 -20.33 -8.27 -14.57
N ASN A 396 -20.58 -7.47 -15.59
CA ASN A 396 -21.84 -7.47 -16.33
C ASN A 396 -22.06 -8.81 -17.08
N ILE A 397 -21.02 -9.36 -17.72
CA ILE A 397 -21.07 -10.69 -18.35
C ILE A 397 -21.44 -11.77 -17.32
N VAL A 398 -20.81 -11.74 -16.14
CA VAL A 398 -21.11 -12.66 -15.04
C VAL A 398 -22.57 -12.52 -14.63
N THR A 399 -23.05 -11.31 -14.35
CA THR A 399 -24.45 -11.07 -13.91
C THR A 399 -25.47 -11.52 -14.94
N GLN A 400 -25.27 -11.20 -16.22
CA GLN A 400 -26.14 -11.66 -17.31
C GLN A 400 -26.18 -13.19 -17.39
N THR A 401 -25.02 -13.83 -17.32
CA THR A 401 -24.91 -15.28 -17.38
C THR A 401 -25.53 -15.96 -16.16
N LEU A 402 -25.36 -15.41 -14.97
CA LEU A 402 -25.98 -15.92 -13.74
C LEU A 402 -27.50 -15.84 -13.81
N ASN A 403 -28.07 -14.77 -14.40
CA ASN A 403 -29.50 -14.65 -14.63
C ASN A 403 -30.01 -15.76 -15.59
N GLU A 404 -29.29 -16.03 -16.67
CA GLU A 404 -29.62 -17.13 -17.59
C GLU A 404 -29.59 -18.51 -16.88
N VAL A 405 -28.55 -18.74 -16.06
CA VAL A 405 -28.41 -19.98 -15.28
C VAL A 405 -29.57 -20.10 -14.28
N MET A 406 -29.95 -19.01 -13.62
CA MET A 406 -31.07 -19.00 -12.66
C MET A 406 -32.42 -19.29 -13.31
N GLN A 407 -32.65 -18.83 -14.54
CA GLN A 407 -33.89 -19.09 -15.27
C GLN A 407 -34.01 -20.55 -15.73
N ARG A 408 -32.87 -21.25 -15.88
CA ARG A 408 -32.81 -22.66 -16.31
C ARG A 408 -32.75 -23.66 -15.16
N ALA A 409 -32.53 -23.19 -13.92
CA ALA A 409 -32.38 -23.99 -12.70
C ALA A 409 -33.67 -23.96 -11.87
#